data_AF-A0A3L7TQE1-F1
#
_entry.id   AF-A0A3L7TQE1-F1
#
_cell.length_a   1.000
_cell.length_b   1.000
_cell.length_c   1.000
_cell.angle_alpha   90.00
_cell.angle_beta   90.00
_cell.angle_gamma   90.00
#
_symmetry.space_group_name_H-M   'P 1'
#
loop_
_entity.id
_entity.type
_entity.pdbx_description
1 polymer ?
#
loop_
_entity_poly.entity_id
_entity_poly.type
_entity_poly.pdbx_seq_one_letter_code
_entity_poly.pdbx_strand_id
1 'polypeptide(L)'
;MMFHFVLASMLAGFSCGNAPHPLPPDATDARDLASRIVAAAPGDVVRVESGSYRGVITIDKPLTLEGIGRPVIEGFGRGDLILITAPDVTVRGFDIRATGTDLDKENCGIRVLAPRAVIEDNRLEDVLFGIDLRGAPDSVVRGNTVGGKSLDIARRGDGLRIWKSDRARIENNTLHDGRDAVLWYSTAVEVRGNRVERCRYGFHLMYSHQVRIEHNELLGNSVGLYIMYSEGVDVRDNLIARNRGPSGFGIGLKEVSDYRIGRNLIRENCVGMYIDDAPFRPGPAEICGNVISCNNTAMEVLPNAKGNVIADNAFFDNLRTVTPLGRGDLYSNAFSRGEGGNYWSDYIGYDEDGDGIGEWVHEPVALFSELIEREPRLAVLRFSPAEQAIDFVARAIPAMRPGGVFVDEFPRTRLPTDATAALTAGRVGRASEEGFSAVRAALAAFALLVVSALAALGGMS
;
A
#
# COMPACT_ATOMS: atom_id res chain seq x y z
N MET A 1 -0.28 -17.92 45.73
CA MET A 1 -0.11 -19.21 46.44
C MET A 1 0.31 -20.24 45.38
N MET A 2 1.40 -20.94 45.66
CA MET A 2 2.06 -22.01 44.88
C MET A 2 2.96 -21.65 43.67
N PHE A 3 4.23 -21.65 44.05
CA PHE A 3 5.53 -21.68 43.40
C PHE A 3 5.91 -23.01 42.67
N HIS A 4 6.96 -22.90 41.83
CA HIS A 4 8.00 -23.87 41.42
C HIS A 4 7.69 -24.96 40.38
N PHE A 5 8.38 -24.95 39.22
CA PHE A 5 9.69 -25.59 39.05
C PHE A 5 10.44 -25.15 37.78
N VAL A 6 11.76 -25.06 37.92
CA VAL A 6 12.78 -24.79 36.90
C VAL A 6 13.19 -26.09 36.21
N LEU A 7 13.43 -26.08 34.89
CA LEU A 7 14.47 -26.93 34.31
C LEU A 7 15.17 -26.22 33.15
N ALA A 8 16.48 -26.08 33.30
CA ALA A 8 17.42 -25.60 32.31
C ALA A 8 17.55 -26.59 31.15
N SER A 9 17.73 -26.07 29.94
CA SER A 9 18.27 -26.83 28.82
C SER A 9 19.20 -25.92 28.03
N MET A 10 20.50 -26.12 28.26
CA MET A 10 21.56 -25.65 27.40
C MET A 10 21.38 -26.30 26.02
N LEU A 11 21.15 -25.51 24.99
CA LEU A 11 21.47 -25.85 23.62
C LEU A 11 22.29 -24.71 23.06
N ALA A 12 23.56 -25.01 22.80
CA ALA A 12 24.51 -24.17 22.10
C ALA A 12 23.96 -23.89 20.70
N GLY A 13 23.30 -22.74 20.53
CA GLY A 13 23.03 -22.17 19.23
C GLY A 13 24.32 -21.57 18.68
N PHE A 14 24.80 -22.13 17.58
CA PHE A 14 25.91 -21.60 16.80
C PHE A 14 25.73 -20.10 16.57
N SER A 15 26.61 -19.30 17.18
CA SER A 15 26.89 -17.95 16.72
C SER A 15 27.52 -18.06 15.33
N CYS A 16 26.71 -17.95 14.28
CA CYS A 16 27.21 -17.43 13.02
C CYS A 16 27.38 -15.93 13.22
N GLY A 17 28.53 -15.55 13.80
CA GLY A 17 29.04 -14.20 13.64
C GLY A 17 29.14 -13.93 12.15
N ASN A 18 28.42 -12.91 11.67
CA ASN A 18 28.65 -12.35 10.35
C ASN A 18 30.12 -11.94 10.28
N ALA A 19 30.94 -12.78 9.66
CA ALA A 19 32.27 -12.38 9.27
C ALA A 19 32.13 -11.15 8.36
N PRO A 20 32.88 -10.06 8.59
CA PRO A 20 32.89 -8.95 7.67
C PRO A 20 33.27 -9.47 6.27
N HIS A 21 32.50 -9.08 5.25
CA HIS A 21 32.85 -9.37 3.87
C HIS A 21 34.32 -8.93 3.64
N PRO A 22 35.22 -9.82 3.18
CA PRO A 22 36.60 -9.45 2.95
C PRO A 22 36.66 -8.29 1.95
N LEU A 23 37.53 -7.33 2.26
CA LEU A 23 37.74 -6.12 1.48
C LEU A 23 38.07 -6.48 0.02
N PRO A 24 37.43 -5.85 -0.98
CA PRO A 24 37.93 -5.90 -2.35
C PRO A 24 39.37 -5.34 -2.36
N PRO A 25 40.31 -5.99 -3.07
CA PRO A 25 41.72 -5.59 -3.10
C PRO A 25 41.96 -4.16 -3.65
N ASP A 26 40.98 -3.56 -4.32
CA ASP A 26 41.10 -2.27 -5.03
C ASP A 26 40.32 -1.11 -4.39
N ALA A 27 39.92 -1.20 -3.12
CA ALA A 27 39.20 -0.09 -2.48
C ALA A 27 40.11 1.13 -2.25
N THR A 28 39.76 2.25 -2.86
CA THR A 28 40.40 3.55 -2.66
C THR A 28 39.86 4.20 -1.39
N ASP A 29 40.71 4.88 -0.63
CA ASP A 29 40.27 5.58 0.59
C ASP A 29 39.34 6.76 0.21
N ALA A 30 38.14 6.89 0.82
CA ALA A 30 37.28 8.04 0.50
C ALA A 30 37.88 9.37 0.94
N ARG A 31 39.01 9.38 1.67
CA ARG A 31 39.80 10.59 1.88
C ARG A 31 40.18 11.28 0.57
N ASP A 32 40.41 10.53 -0.51
CA ASP A 32 40.66 11.12 -1.83
C ASP A 32 39.42 11.84 -2.36
N LEU A 33 38.26 11.17 -2.33
CA LEU A 33 37.00 11.76 -2.76
C LEU A 33 36.59 12.97 -1.91
N ALA A 34 36.77 12.89 -0.58
CA ALA A 34 36.53 13.99 0.33
C ALA A 34 37.44 15.18 0.02
N SER A 35 38.73 14.94 -0.28
CA SER A 35 39.67 15.99 -0.67
C SER A 35 39.27 16.67 -1.98
N ARG A 36 38.75 15.90 -2.94
CA ARG A 36 38.24 16.42 -4.21
C ARG A 36 36.99 17.28 -4.02
N ILE A 37 36.09 16.90 -3.13
CA ILE A 37 34.93 17.72 -2.73
C ILE A 37 35.37 19.02 -2.04
N VAL A 38 36.38 18.95 -1.16
CA VAL A 38 36.94 20.13 -0.50
C VAL A 38 37.58 21.08 -1.51
N ALA A 39 38.28 20.56 -2.51
CA ALA A 39 38.94 21.35 -3.55
C ALA A 39 37.96 21.97 -4.58
N ALA A 40 36.80 21.35 -4.79
CA ALA A 40 35.78 21.84 -5.71
C ALA A 40 35.22 23.21 -5.27
N ALA A 41 34.96 24.08 -6.25
CA ALA A 41 34.26 25.33 -6.06
C ALA A 41 32.73 25.09 -5.97
N PRO A 42 31.97 25.98 -5.31
CA PRO A 42 30.52 25.92 -5.35
C PRO A 42 29.97 25.92 -6.79
N GLY A 43 29.09 24.97 -7.10
CA GLY A 43 28.50 24.75 -8.42
C GLY A 43 29.25 23.77 -9.31
N ASP A 44 30.43 23.31 -8.91
CA ASP A 44 31.23 22.35 -9.69
C ASP A 44 30.57 20.97 -9.80
N VAL A 45 31.01 20.22 -10.81
CA VAL A 45 30.68 18.80 -10.97
C VAL A 45 31.89 17.95 -10.59
N VAL A 46 31.79 17.20 -9.50
CA VAL A 46 32.78 16.22 -9.06
C VAL A 46 32.43 14.85 -9.65
N ARG A 47 33.15 14.46 -10.71
CA ARG A 47 32.95 13.17 -11.40
C ARG A 47 33.73 12.04 -10.74
N VAL A 48 33.06 11.01 -10.26
CA VAL A 48 33.65 9.88 -9.55
C VAL A 48 33.65 8.67 -10.46
N GLU A 49 34.83 8.24 -10.91
CA GLU A 49 34.98 7.05 -11.73
C GLU A 49 34.72 5.78 -10.91
N SER A 50 34.35 4.70 -11.61
CA SER A 50 34.10 3.38 -11.03
C SER A 50 35.22 2.96 -10.09
N GLY A 51 34.87 2.56 -8.88
CA GLY A 51 35.79 2.21 -7.80
C GLY A 51 35.02 2.00 -6.51
N SER A 52 35.70 1.57 -5.44
CA SER A 52 35.11 1.46 -4.10
C SER A 52 35.70 2.52 -3.19
N TYR A 53 34.83 3.34 -2.59
CA TYR A 53 35.16 4.48 -1.74
C TYR A 53 34.65 4.22 -0.31
N ARG A 54 35.54 4.39 0.68
CA ARG A 54 35.25 4.06 2.08
C ARG A 54 35.14 5.26 3.01
N GLY A 55 34.06 5.32 3.78
CA GLY A 55 33.87 6.35 4.80
C GLY A 55 32.78 7.36 4.45
N VAL A 56 32.49 8.25 5.39
CA VAL A 56 31.39 9.21 5.26
C VAL A 56 31.80 10.33 4.31
N ILE A 57 31.00 10.55 3.27
CA ILE A 57 31.13 11.67 2.34
C ILE A 57 30.25 12.80 2.86
N THR A 58 30.85 13.93 3.20
CA THR A 58 30.11 15.15 3.57
C THR A 58 30.18 16.16 2.44
N ILE A 59 29.01 16.67 2.03
CA ILE A 59 28.87 17.71 1.00
C ILE A 59 28.31 18.97 1.66
N ASP A 60 29.20 19.94 1.88
CA ASP A 60 28.97 21.16 2.65
C ASP A 60 28.96 22.45 1.80
N LYS A 61 28.98 22.29 0.48
CA LYS A 61 28.81 23.36 -0.50
C LYS A 61 27.91 22.89 -1.67
N PRO A 62 27.21 23.81 -2.36
CA PRO A 62 26.47 23.46 -3.57
C PRO A 62 27.41 22.82 -4.60
N LEU A 63 27.08 21.62 -5.09
CA LEU A 63 27.82 20.93 -6.16
C LEU A 63 27.03 19.74 -6.69
N THR A 64 27.48 19.18 -7.81
CA THR A 64 27.02 17.89 -8.32
C THR A 64 28.07 16.83 -8.06
N LEU A 65 27.71 15.77 -7.33
CA LEU A 65 28.49 14.55 -7.21
C LEU A 65 27.95 13.53 -8.21
N GLU A 66 28.74 13.20 -9.23
CA GLU A 66 28.32 12.39 -10.39
C GLU A 66 29.16 11.12 -10.51
N GLY A 67 28.52 9.95 -10.38
CA GLY A 67 29.16 8.66 -10.56
C GLY A 67 29.21 8.22 -12.02
N ILE A 68 30.41 7.94 -12.53
CA ILE A 68 30.66 7.40 -13.87
C ILE A 68 30.97 5.90 -13.73
N GLY A 69 30.12 5.06 -14.32
CA GLY A 69 30.28 3.59 -14.23
C GLY A 69 29.89 2.99 -12.87
N ARG A 70 28.96 3.61 -12.14
CA ARG A 70 28.43 3.14 -10.83
C ARG A 70 29.52 2.93 -9.75
N PRO A 71 30.29 3.97 -9.38
CA PRO A 71 31.16 3.90 -8.20
C PRO A 71 30.42 3.48 -6.94
N VAL A 72 31.09 2.69 -6.09
CA VAL A 72 30.54 2.12 -4.87
C VAL A 72 30.97 2.93 -3.65
N ILE A 73 30.01 3.42 -2.88
CA ILE A 73 30.23 4.00 -1.54
C ILE A 73 29.88 2.92 -0.51
N GLU A 74 30.89 2.48 0.25
CA GLU A 74 30.83 1.27 1.06
C GLU A 74 30.94 1.58 2.56
N GLY A 75 29.95 1.14 3.33
CA GLY A 75 29.87 1.36 4.78
C GLY A 75 30.48 0.28 5.66
N PHE A 76 30.69 -0.93 5.14
CA PHE A 76 31.18 -2.10 5.90
C PHE A 76 30.39 -2.38 7.18
N GLY A 77 29.09 -2.14 7.16
CA GLY A 77 28.21 -2.33 8.32
C GLY A 77 28.35 -1.27 9.40
N ARG A 78 28.79 -0.04 9.05
CA ARG A 78 29.02 1.04 10.02
C ARG A 78 28.49 2.38 9.51
N GLY A 79 27.85 3.13 10.41
CA GLY A 79 27.59 4.56 10.25
C GLY A 79 26.68 4.93 9.07
N ASP A 80 26.65 6.24 8.81
CA ASP A 80 26.04 6.86 7.64
C ASP A 80 27.03 6.91 6.47
N LEU A 81 26.57 7.08 5.23
CA LEU A 81 27.46 7.06 4.05
C LEU A 81 27.59 8.43 3.37
N ILE A 82 26.48 9.09 3.06
CA ILE A 82 26.48 10.43 2.47
C ILE A 82 25.69 11.38 3.36
N LEU A 83 26.31 12.50 3.73
CA LEU A 83 25.70 13.59 4.47
C LEU A 83 25.74 14.88 3.64
N ILE A 84 24.57 15.44 3.33
CA ILE A 84 24.42 16.68 2.57
C ILE A 84 23.96 17.77 3.53
N THR A 85 24.77 18.81 3.69
CA THR A 85 24.49 19.97 4.57
C THR A 85 24.38 21.29 3.83
N ALA A 86 24.70 21.31 2.52
CA ALA A 86 24.53 22.48 1.67
C ALA A 86 23.32 22.35 0.73
N PRO A 87 22.72 23.49 0.36
CA PRO A 87 21.63 23.49 -0.61
C PRO A 87 22.14 23.23 -2.03
N ASP A 88 21.21 22.96 -2.94
CA ASP A 88 21.49 22.85 -4.38
C ASP A 88 22.55 21.78 -4.70
N VAL A 89 22.54 20.69 -3.92
CA VAL A 89 23.43 19.54 -4.10
C VAL A 89 22.72 18.46 -4.92
N THR A 90 23.40 17.97 -5.95
CA THR A 90 22.96 16.79 -6.71
C THR A 90 23.85 15.59 -6.39
N VAL A 91 23.28 14.43 -6.10
CA VAL A 91 23.99 13.15 -5.98
C VAL A 91 23.37 12.15 -6.94
N ARG A 92 24.16 11.65 -7.88
CA ARG A 92 23.68 10.70 -8.88
C ARG A 92 24.68 9.68 -9.35
N GLY A 93 24.19 8.52 -9.76
CA GLY A 93 25.02 7.55 -10.44
C GLY A 93 25.78 6.58 -9.52
N PHE A 94 25.45 6.50 -8.23
CA PHE A 94 26.21 5.70 -7.26
C PHE A 94 25.53 4.38 -6.88
N ASP A 95 26.36 3.38 -6.57
CA ASP A 95 25.97 2.23 -5.75
C ASP A 95 26.37 2.53 -4.30
N ILE A 96 25.43 2.49 -3.36
CA ILE A 96 25.63 2.88 -1.95
C ILE A 96 25.19 1.71 -1.09
N ARG A 97 26.07 1.15 -0.27
CA ARG A 97 25.71 -0.10 0.42
C ARG A 97 26.37 -0.33 1.77
N ALA A 98 25.76 -1.26 2.49
CA ALA A 98 26.20 -1.78 3.79
C ALA A 98 26.36 -0.71 4.87
N THR A 99 25.29 0.06 5.13
CA THR A 99 25.24 0.95 6.30
C THR A 99 25.34 0.15 7.61
N GLY A 100 25.52 0.84 8.74
CA GLY A 100 25.34 0.21 10.06
C GLY A 100 23.89 -0.23 10.35
N THR A 101 23.72 -0.97 11.45
CA THR A 101 22.43 -1.52 11.92
C THR A 101 21.90 -0.82 13.18
N ASP A 102 22.50 0.30 13.57
CA ASP A 102 22.15 1.04 14.78
C ASP A 102 20.90 1.90 14.52
N LEU A 103 19.75 1.45 15.07
CA LEU A 103 18.47 2.14 14.94
C LEU A 103 18.44 3.47 15.71
N ASP A 104 19.16 3.57 16.82
CA ASP A 104 19.20 4.78 17.64
C ASP A 104 19.99 5.89 16.94
N LYS A 105 21.05 5.52 16.21
CA LYS A 105 21.82 6.45 15.36
C LYS A 105 21.21 6.68 13.98
N GLU A 106 20.19 5.91 13.63
CA GLU A 106 19.48 5.97 12.36
C GLU A 106 20.43 5.84 11.15
N ASN A 107 21.28 4.80 11.15
CA ASN A 107 22.32 4.67 10.12
C ASN A 107 21.77 4.72 8.69
N CYS A 108 22.20 5.73 7.92
CA CYS A 108 21.56 6.13 6.66
C CYS A 108 22.48 6.07 5.45
N GLY A 109 21.95 5.66 4.30
CA GLY A 109 22.66 5.72 3.02
C GLY A 109 22.90 7.16 2.58
N ILE A 110 21.84 7.95 2.44
CA ILE A 110 21.91 9.37 2.08
C ILE A 110 21.05 10.19 3.04
N ARG A 111 21.67 11.08 3.81
CA ARG A 111 20.98 12.03 4.67
C ARG A 111 21.14 13.45 4.12
N VAL A 112 20.02 14.15 3.99
CA VAL A 112 19.94 15.51 3.46
C VAL A 112 19.37 16.45 4.51
N LEU A 113 20.14 17.48 4.86
CA LEU A 113 19.81 18.48 5.89
C LEU A 113 19.63 19.90 5.31
N ALA A 114 19.53 20.04 4.00
CA ALA A 114 19.50 21.32 3.30
C ALA A 114 18.53 21.28 2.11
N PRO A 115 17.97 22.44 1.70
CA PRO A 115 16.93 22.50 0.68
C PRO A 115 17.44 22.27 -0.74
N ARG A 116 16.52 21.97 -1.66
CA ARG A 116 16.78 21.87 -3.11
C ARG A 116 17.84 20.84 -3.47
N ALA A 117 17.92 19.74 -2.73
CA ALA A 117 18.77 18.62 -3.10
C ALA A 117 18.12 17.80 -4.23
N VAL A 118 18.94 17.23 -5.12
CA VAL A 118 18.49 16.28 -6.14
C VAL A 118 19.22 14.96 -5.93
N ILE A 119 18.49 13.95 -5.48
CA ILE A 119 19.00 12.60 -5.29
C ILE A 119 18.43 11.75 -6.42
N GLU A 120 19.25 11.43 -7.42
CA GLU A 120 18.76 10.78 -8.64
C GLU A 120 19.59 9.60 -9.11
N ASP A 121 18.92 8.58 -9.65
CA ASP A 121 19.55 7.43 -10.31
C ASP A 121 20.62 6.72 -9.45
N ASN A 122 20.41 6.62 -8.13
CA ASN A 122 21.29 5.88 -7.23
C ASN A 122 20.70 4.52 -6.88
N ARG A 123 21.57 3.55 -6.55
CA ARG A 123 21.20 2.23 -6.05
C ARG A 123 21.71 2.06 -4.62
N LEU A 124 20.78 2.04 -3.67
CA LEU A 124 21.05 1.81 -2.26
C LEU A 124 20.70 0.34 -1.93
N GLU A 125 21.63 -0.41 -1.36
CA GLU A 125 21.45 -1.84 -1.04
C GLU A 125 22.01 -2.18 0.33
N ASP A 126 21.38 -3.11 1.05
CA ASP A 126 21.74 -3.45 2.42
C ASP A 126 21.85 -2.18 3.31
N VAL A 127 20.83 -1.32 3.24
CA VAL A 127 20.76 -0.08 4.02
C VAL A 127 19.74 -0.20 5.16
N LEU A 128 20.07 0.35 6.33
CA LEU A 128 19.13 0.42 7.46
C LEU A 128 18.10 1.52 7.20
N PHE A 129 18.56 2.76 7.04
CA PHE A 129 17.79 3.87 6.48
C PHE A 129 18.33 4.19 5.07
N GLY A 130 17.45 4.38 4.10
CA GLY A 130 17.85 4.61 2.72
C GLY A 130 18.17 6.06 2.41
N ILE A 131 17.13 6.82 2.06
CA ILE A 131 17.21 8.26 1.76
C ILE A 131 16.38 9.01 2.81
N ASP A 132 17.00 9.96 3.49
CA ASP A 132 16.37 10.75 4.56
C ASP A 132 16.49 12.25 4.25
N LEU A 133 15.37 12.86 3.85
CA LEU A 133 15.20 14.30 3.74
C LEU A 133 14.73 14.86 5.09
N ARG A 134 15.57 15.64 5.76
CA ARG A 134 15.29 16.16 7.10
C ARG A 134 15.44 17.67 7.13
N GLY A 135 14.32 18.38 6.98
CA GLY A 135 14.34 19.84 6.82
C GLY A 135 14.86 20.27 5.45
N ALA A 136 14.57 19.50 4.40
CA ALA A 136 15.12 19.66 3.06
C ALA A 136 14.02 19.96 2.03
N PRO A 137 13.32 21.12 2.14
CA PRO A 137 12.23 21.45 1.24
C PRO A 137 12.71 21.63 -0.20
N ASP A 138 11.77 21.54 -1.14
CA ASP A 138 11.99 21.70 -2.58
C ASP A 138 12.99 20.69 -3.18
N SER A 139 13.25 19.59 -2.47
CA SER A 139 14.17 18.54 -2.92
C SER A 139 13.47 17.51 -3.80
N VAL A 140 14.24 16.88 -4.68
CA VAL A 140 13.77 15.85 -5.61
C VAL A 140 14.48 14.54 -5.30
N VAL A 141 13.70 13.47 -5.10
CA VAL A 141 14.21 12.10 -4.98
C VAL A 141 13.62 11.32 -6.15
N ARG A 142 14.44 10.98 -7.15
CA ARG A 142 13.93 10.37 -8.38
C ARG A 142 14.77 9.22 -8.96
N GLY A 143 14.13 8.21 -9.53
CA GLY A 143 14.83 7.14 -10.23
C GLY A 143 15.77 6.29 -9.36
N ASN A 144 15.64 6.37 -8.02
CA ASN A 144 16.49 5.61 -7.12
C ASN A 144 15.92 4.21 -6.87
N THR A 145 16.79 3.23 -6.64
CA THR A 145 16.43 1.93 -6.09
C THR A 145 16.96 1.83 -4.66
N VAL A 146 16.11 1.48 -3.70
CA VAL A 146 16.49 1.37 -2.28
C VAL A 146 16.03 0.03 -1.70
N GLY A 147 17.01 -0.81 -1.38
CA GLY A 147 16.85 -2.13 -0.78
C GLY A 147 17.30 -2.17 0.68
N GLY A 148 16.37 -2.50 1.57
CA GLY A 148 16.64 -2.59 3.02
C GLY A 148 17.48 -3.81 3.42
N LYS A 149 18.01 -3.78 4.65
CA LYS A 149 18.73 -4.93 5.23
C LYS A 149 17.82 -6.15 5.40
N SER A 150 18.39 -7.35 5.24
CA SER A 150 17.73 -8.62 5.55
C SER A 150 17.59 -8.85 7.07
N LEU A 151 16.67 -8.10 7.68
CA LEU A 151 16.30 -8.17 9.09
C LEU A 151 14.80 -8.42 9.23
N ASP A 152 14.36 -8.83 10.42
CA ASP A 152 12.94 -8.80 10.78
C ASP A 152 12.37 -7.39 10.61
N ILE A 153 11.11 -7.29 10.22
CA ILE A 153 10.47 -6.02 9.84
C ILE A 153 10.56 -4.94 10.94
N ALA A 154 10.49 -5.34 12.22
CA ALA A 154 10.61 -4.42 13.35
C ALA A 154 12.01 -3.84 13.54
N ARG A 155 13.04 -4.51 13.00
CA ARG A 155 14.46 -4.14 13.10
C ARG A 155 14.99 -3.40 11.87
N ARG A 156 14.20 -3.33 10.80
CA ARG A 156 14.52 -2.53 9.60
C ARG A 156 14.32 -1.05 9.90
N GLY A 157 15.10 -0.19 9.25
CA GLY A 157 14.83 1.24 9.20
C GLY A 157 13.98 1.60 7.99
N ASP A 158 13.73 2.90 7.82
CA ASP A 158 12.85 3.40 6.78
C ASP A 158 13.64 3.53 5.45
N GLY A 159 13.10 2.97 4.36
CA GLY A 159 13.76 3.03 3.06
C GLY A 159 13.77 4.46 2.50
N LEU A 160 12.70 5.22 2.77
CA LEU A 160 12.60 6.62 2.42
C LEU A 160 11.95 7.39 3.58
N ARG A 161 12.53 8.53 3.93
CA ARG A 161 11.99 9.41 4.97
C ARG A 161 11.97 10.85 4.48
N ILE A 162 10.77 11.43 4.47
CA ILE A 162 10.52 12.84 4.15
C ILE A 162 10.03 13.49 5.44
N TRP A 163 10.92 14.17 6.15
CA TRP A 163 10.65 14.82 7.42
C TRP A 163 10.78 16.32 7.28
N LYS A 164 9.72 17.07 7.56
CA LYS A 164 9.69 18.54 7.49
C LYS A 164 10.27 19.09 6.19
N SER A 165 9.91 18.48 5.07
CA SER A 165 10.49 18.76 3.76
C SER A 165 9.36 19.06 2.76
N ASP A 166 8.85 20.29 2.86
CA ASP A 166 7.74 20.77 2.02
C ASP A 166 8.11 20.80 0.54
N ARG A 167 7.12 20.64 -0.33
CA ARG A 167 7.27 20.70 -1.80
C ARG A 167 8.31 19.72 -2.35
N ALA A 168 8.60 18.66 -1.60
CA ALA A 168 9.45 17.58 -2.08
C ALA A 168 8.74 16.81 -3.20
N ARG A 169 9.53 16.31 -4.16
CA ARG A 169 9.04 15.49 -5.27
C ARG A 169 9.68 14.11 -5.20
N ILE A 170 8.85 13.08 -5.07
CA ILE A 170 9.25 11.68 -4.93
C ILE A 170 8.77 10.92 -6.17
N GLU A 171 9.69 10.66 -7.10
CA GLU A 171 9.33 10.30 -8.48
C GLU A 171 10.04 9.04 -8.97
N ASN A 172 9.29 8.05 -9.47
CA ASN A 172 9.87 6.90 -10.18
C ASN A 172 10.93 6.13 -9.37
N ASN A 173 10.81 6.08 -8.05
CA ASN A 173 11.70 5.30 -7.20
C ASN A 173 11.17 3.88 -7.00
N THR A 174 12.08 2.92 -6.81
CA THR A 174 11.76 1.56 -6.38
C THR A 174 12.27 1.35 -4.96
N LEU A 175 11.37 1.10 -4.02
CA LEU A 175 11.70 0.84 -2.61
C LEU A 175 11.29 -0.59 -2.28
N HIS A 176 12.19 -1.36 -1.67
CA HIS A 176 11.87 -2.72 -1.27
C HIS A 176 12.58 -3.14 0.01
N ASP A 177 11.96 -4.09 0.70
CA ASP A 177 12.53 -4.77 1.86
C ASP A 177 12.99 -3.81 2.99
N GLY A 178 12.44 -2.59 3.02
CA GLY A 178 12.58 -1.64 4.12
C GLY A 178 11.50 -1.85 5.20
N ARG A 179 11.50 -0.98 6.22
CA ARG A 179 10.37 -0.89 7.14
C ARG A 179 9.26 -0.07 6.51
N ASP A 180 9.47 1.23 6.32
CA ASP A 180 8.45 2.16 5.81
C ASP A 180 9.03 3.09 4.73
N ALA A 181 8.16 3.67 3.90
CA ALA A 181 8.41 4.98 3.29
C ALA A 181 7.52 6.03 3.98
N VAL A 182 8.13 6.99 4.68
CA VAL A 182 7.40 7.93 5.55
C VAL A 182 7.41 9.35 5.02
N LEU A 183 6.26 10.03 5.12
CA LEU A 183 6.07 11.44 4.83
C LEU A 183 5.48 12.12 6.06
N TRP A 184 6.34 12.76 6.85
CA TRP A 184 6.00 13.30 8.16
C TRP A 184 6.20 14.82 8.18
N TYR A 185 5.19 15.54 8.68
CA TYR A 185 5.21 17.00 8.85
C TYR A 185 5.58 17.77 7.57
N SER A 186 5.14 17.31 6.41
CA SER A 186 5.55 17.89 5.11
C SER A 186 4.32 18.29 4.29
N THR A 187 4.35 19.48 3.70
CA THR A 187 3.22 20.05 2.95
C THR A 187 3.52 20.12 1.45
N ALA A 188 2.50 19.95 0.62
CA ALA A 188 2.59 20.10 -0.85
C ALA A 188 3.58 19.11 -1.50
N VAL A 189 3.71 17.89 -0.94
CA VAL A 189 4.57 16.83 -1.48
C VAL A 189 3.88 16.14 -2.67
N GLU A 190 4.64 15.86 -3.72
CA GLU A 190 4.18 15.08 -4.87
C GLU A 190 4.86 13.70 -4.87
N VAL A 191 4.05 12.64 -4.88
CA VAL A 191 4.50 11.24 -4.88
C VAL A 191 3.95 10.55 -6.13
N ARG A 192 4.83 10.28 -7.11
CA ARG A 192 4.40 9.77 -8.41
C ARG A 192 5.27 8.67 -8.98
N GLY A 193 4.63 7.65 -9.58
CA GLY A 193 5.35 6.65 -10.38
C GLY A 193 6.25 5.72 -9.57
N ASN A 194 6.12 5.70 -8.24
CA ASN A 194 6.98 4.90 -7.38
C ASN A 194 6.43 3.49 -7.24
N ARG A 195 7.33 2.52 -7.06
CA ARG A 195 7.01 1.14 -6.69
C ARG A 195 7.54 0.86 -5.29
N VAL A 196 6.65 0.46 -4.37
CA VAL A 196 7.02 0.09 -3.00
C VAL A 196 6.50 -1.30 -2.67
N GLU A 197 7.42 -2.21 -2.32
CA GLU A 197 7.08 -3.61 -2.10
C GLU A 197 7.79 -4.28 -0.92
N ARG A 198 7.10 -5.23 -0.29
CA ARG A 198 7.62 -6.01 0.86
C ARG A 198 8.08 -5.15 2.04
N CYS A 199 7.46 -3.98 2.21
CA CYS A 199 7.62 -3.10 3.35
C CYS A 199 6.48 -3.31 4.36
N ARG A 200 6.61 -2.71 5.55
CA ARG A 200 5.48 -2.58 6.49
C ARG A 200 4.48 -1.59 5.92
N TYR A 201 4.87 -0.34 5.74
CA TYR A 201 4.06 0.67 5.06
C TYR A 201 4.64 0.99 3.69
N GLY A 202 3.83 0.86 2.64
CA GLY A 202 4.19 1.32 1.29
C GLY A 202 4.41 2.83 1.27
N PHE A 203 3.42 3.60 1.71
CA PHE A 203 3.60 5.00 2.13
C PHE A 203 2.85 5.26 3.44
N HIS A 204 3.47 6.02 4.34
CA HIS A 204 2.92 6.38 5.64
C HIS A 204 3.00 7.88 5.86
N LEU A 205 1.84 8.54 5.88
CA LEU A 205 1.71 9.98 6.08
C LEU A 205 1.29 10.27 7.52
N MET A 206 1.97 11.22 8.16
CA MET A 206 1.56 11.78 9.46
C MET A 206 1.73 13.29 9.45
N TYR A 207 0.65 14.02 9.69
CA TYR A 207 0.65 15.49 9.71
C TYR A 207 1.20 16.11 8.41
N SER A 208 0.85 15.54 7.26
CA SER A 208 1.38 15.95 5.96
C SER A 208 0.24 16.40 5.06
N HIS A 209 0.22 17.69 4.71
CA HIS A 209 -0.93 18.33 4.07
C HIS A 209 -0.71 18.56 2.58
N GLN A 210 -1.79 18.71 1.81
CA GLN A 210 -1.73 19.07 0.39
C GLN A 210 -0.92 18.06 -0.45
N VAL A 211 -0.97 16.78 -0.10
CA VAL A 211 -0.14 15.73 -0.73
C VAL A 211 -0.88 15.13 -1.93
N ARG A 212 -0.18 14.99 -3.06
CA ARG A 212 -0.67 14.25 -4.23
C ARG A 212 0.06 12.92 -4.35
N ILE A 213 -0.69 11.82 -4.43
CA ILE A 213 -0.17 10.46 -4.57
C ILE A 213 -0.79 9.84 -5.83
N GLU A 214 -0.02 9.74 -6.90
CA GLU A 214 -0.54 9.28 -8.19
C GLU A 214 0.34 8.26 -8.95
N HIS A 215 -0.27 7.33 -9.67
CA HIS A 215 0.45 6.37 -10.52
C HIS A 215 1.50 5.53 -9.78
N ASN A 216 1.29 5.22 -8.50
CA ASN A 216 2.20 4.38 -7.71
C ASN A 216 1.74 2.92 -7.66
N GLU A 217 2.69 2.01 -7.47
CA GLU A 217 2.48 0.58 -7.25
C GLU A 217 2.86 0.20 -5.81
N LEU A 218 1.87 -0.10 -4.96
CA LEU A 218 2.06 -0.47 -3.56
C LEU A 218 1.70 -1.95 -3.37
N LEU A 219 2.73 -2.80 -3.42
CA LEU A 219 2.57 -4.24 -3.65
C LEU A 219 3.10 -5.10 -2.50
N GLY A 220 2.27 -5.96 -1.93
CA GLY A 220 2.76 -6.97 -0.99
C GLY A 220 3.34 -6.37 0.30
N ASN A 221 2.85 -5.20 0.74
CA ASN A 221 3.23 -4.58 1.99
C ASN A 221 2.32 -5.05 3.14
N SER A 222 2.66 -4.72 4.39
CA SER A 222 1.70 -4.92 5.50
C SER A 222 0.50 -3.99 5.39
N VAL A 223 0.73 -2.76 4.93
CA VAL A 223 -0.28 -1.76 4.56
C VAL A 223 0.23 -1.03 3.33
N GLY A 224 -0.62 -0.85 2.32
CA GLY A 224 -0.26 -0.16 1.09
C GLY A 224 0.02 1.32 1.35
N LEU A 225 -1.03 2.08 1.70
CA LEU A 225 -0.97 3.50 1.99
C LEU A 225 -1.71 3.77 3.30
N TYR A 226 -1.09 4.45 4.26
CA TYR A 226 -1.77 4.92 5.48
C TYR A 226 -1.61 6.43 5.63
N ILE A 227 -2.74 7.15 5.69
CA ILE A 227 -2.79 8.59 5.84
C ILE A 227 -3.37 8.94 7.21
N MET A 228 -2.62 9.71 8.00
CA MET A 228 -3.00 10.06 9.36
C MET A 228 -2.88 11.57 9.60
N TYR A 229 -3.87 12.16 10.26
CA TYR A 229 -3.84 13.54 10.77
C TYR A 229 -3.50 14.59 9.70
N SER A 230 -4.02 14.39 8.49
CA SER A 230 -3.61 15.13 7.29
C SER A 230 -4.80 15.78 6.60
N GLU A 231 -4.55 16.80 5.78
CA GLU A 231 -5.61 17.57 5.11
C GLU A 231 -5.22 17.90 3.67
N GLY A 232 -6.16 17.87 2.73
CA GLY A 232 -5.90 18.20 1.33
C GLY A 232 -5.20 17.08 0.57
N VAL A 233 -5.61 15.82 0.73
CA VAL A 233 -4.89 14.68 0.12
C VAL A 233 -5.61 14.16 -1.12
N ASP A 234 -4.89 14.08 -2.24
CA ASP A 234 -5.39 13.55 -3.52
C ASP A 234 -4.67 12.23 -3.87
N VAL A 235 -5.39 11.12 -3.78
CA VAL A 235 -4.89 9.76 -4.05
C VAL A 235 -5.58 9.21 -5.29
N ARG A 236 -4.85 9.13 -6.40
CA ARG A 236 -5.46 8.75 -7.67
C ARG A 236 -4.63 7.87 -8.56
N ASP A 237 -5.28 7.04 -9.37
CA ASP A 237 -4.62 6.28 -10.42
C ASP A 237 -3.49 5.37 -9.90
N ASN A 238 -3.59 4.87 -8.66
CA ASN A 238 -2.61 3.96 -8.04
C ASN A 238 -3.05 2.49 -8.11
N LEU A 239 -2.08 1.57 -8.16
CA LEU A 239 -2.27 0.14 -7.95
C LEU A 239 -1.86 -0.23 -6.52
N ILE A 240 -2.82 -0.72 -5.74
CA ILE A 240 -2.62 -1.06 -4.33
C ILE A 240 -3.07 -2.49 -4.12
N ALA A 241 -2.11 -3.41 -4.10
CA ALA A 241 -2.41 -4.82 -4.24
C ALA A 241 -1.64 -5.74 -3.32
N ARG A 242 -2.33 -6.82 -2.92
CA ARG A 242 -1.73 -7.94 -2.16
C ARG A 242 -1.14 -7.51 -0.82
N ASN A 243 -1.63 -6.42 -0.23
CA ASN A 243 -1.17 -5.99 1.08
C ASN A 243 -1.82 -6.89 2.16
N ARG A 244 -0.98 -7.54 2.96
CA ARG A 244 -1.36 -8.64 3.86
C ARG A 244 -0.59 -8.51 5.16
N GLY A 245 -1.18 -8.97 6.26
CA GLY A 245 -0.59 -8.89 7.60
C GLY A 245 -1.68 -8.64 8.63
N PRO A 246 -1.31 -8.36 9.90
CA PRO A 246 -2.27 -8.07 10.95
C PRO A 246 -3.22 -6.91 10.63
N SER A 247 -2.73 -5.89 9.92
CA SER A 247 -3.58 -4.82 9.37
C SER A 247 -4.03 -5.17 7.95
N GLY A 248 -3.09 -5.37 7.01
CA GLY A 248 -3.40 -5.82 5.65
C GLY A 248 -4.28 -4.84 4.85
N PHE A 249 -4.18 -3.54 5.15
CA PHE A 249 -4.98 -2.49 4.51
C PHE A 249 -4.39 -2.13 3.15
N GLY A 250 -5.25 -1.90 2.15
CA GLY A 250 -4.88 -1.23 0.92
C GLY A 250 -4.63 0.25 1.19
N ILE A 251 -5.70 0.98 1.51
CA ILE A 251 -5.64 2.39 1.95
C ILE A 251 -6.23 2.50 3.36
N GLY A 252 -5.49 3.07 4.30
CA GLY A 252 -6.00 3.47 5.61
C GLY A 252 -6.13 4.99 5.73
N LEU A 253 -7.21 5.46 6.34
CA LEU A 253 -7.42 6.85 6.74
C LEU A 253 -7.65 6.91 8.24
N LYS A 254 -6.91 7.78 8.93
CA LYS A 254 -7.17 8.13 10.32
C LYS A 254 -7.16 9.64 10.51
N GLU A 255 -8.30 10.20 10.89
CA GLU A 255 -8.44 11.63 11.16
C GLU A 255 -7.92 12.51 9.99
N VAL A 256 -8.37 12.19 8.78
CA VAL A 256 -8.00 12.90 7.54
C VAL A 256 -9.16 13.82 7.14
N SER A 257 -8.90 14.99 6.58
CA SER A 257 -9.94 15.91 6.05
C SER A 257 -9.60 16.38 4.65
N ASP A 258 -10.57 16.92 3.90
CA ASP A 258 -10.37 17.43 2.54
C ASP A 258 -9.58 16.46 1.64
N TYR A 259 -10.22 15.35 1.23
CA TYR A 259 -9.55 14.34 0.42
C TYR A 259 -10.37 13.86 -0.77
N ARG A 260 -9.63 13.41 -1.79
CA ARG A 260 -10.15 12.72 -2.96
C ARG A 260 -9.37 11.43 -3.16
N ILE A 261 -10.08 10.31 -3.16
CA ILE A 261 -9.52 8.99 -3.43
C ILE A 261 -10.25 8.46 -4.64
N GLY A 262 -9.60 8.45 -5.81
CA GLY A 262 -10.31 8.04 -7.02
C GLY A 262 -9.48 7.40 -8.10
N ARG A 263 -10.13 6.57 -8.93
CA ARG A 263 -9.46 5.81 -10.02
C ARG A 263 -8.32 4.91 -9.55
N ASN A 264 -8.32 4.48 -8.30
CA ASN A 264 -7.34 3.51 -7.81
C ASN A 264 -7.82 2.08 -8.07
N LEU A 265 -6.90 1.16 -8.34
CA LEU A 265 -7.13 -0.28 -8.35
C LEU A 265 -6.67 -0.88 -7.02
N ILE A 266 -7.63 -1.19 -6.15
CA ILE A 266 -7.42 -1.67 -4.78
C ILE A 266 -7.83 -3.15 -4.73
N ARG A 267 -6.85 -4.06 -4.80
CA ARG A 267 -7.16 -5.49 -4.96
C ARG A 267 -6.36 -6.47 -4.12
N GLU A 268 -6.97 -7.61 -3.81
CA GLU A 268 -6.31 -8.74 -3.15
C GLU A 268 -5.68 -8.37 -1.78
N ASN A 269 -6.16 -7.32 -1.13
CA ASN A 269 -5.74 -6.93 0.22
C ASN A 269 -6.58 -7.69 1.28
N CYS A 270 -6.13 -7.69 2.55
CA CYS A 270 -7.02 -8.15 3.63
C CYS A 270 -8.22 -7.21 3.75
N VAL A 271 -7.96 -5.90 3.78
CA VAL A 271 -9.00 -4.87 3.74
C VAL A 271 -8.65 -3.91 2.60
N GLY A 272 -9.57 -3.64 1.69
CA GLY A 272 -9.34 -2.69 0.60
C GLY A 272 -9.12 -1.27 1.14
N MET A 273 -10.10 -0.76 1.89
CA MET A 273 -10.02 0.54 2.55
C MET A 273 -10.41 0.46 4.03
N TYR A 274 -9.65 1.10 4.90
CA TYR A 274 -9.94 1.27 6.33
C TYR A 274 -10.15 2.76 6.62
N ILE A 275 -11.27 3.12 7.25
CA ILE A 275 -11.64 4.52 7.50
C ILE A 275 -11.98 4.72 8.98
N ASP A 276 -11.21 5.58 9.64
CA ASP A 276 -11.35 5.96 11.05
C ASP A 276 -11.42 7.49 11.18
N ASP A 277 -12.58 7.99 11.60
CA ASP A 277 -12.82 9.43 11.84
C ASP A 277 -12.41 10.34 10.67
N ALA A 278 -12.71 9.92 9.44
CA ALA A 278 -12.42 10.66 8.22
C ALA A 278 -13.72 10.85 7.42
N PRO A 279 -14.13 12.09 7.08
CA PRO A 279 -13.46 13.35 7.38
C PRO A 279 -13.47 13.72 8.88
N PHE A 280 -12.32 14.18 9.40
CA PHE A 280 -12.19 14.65 10.80
C PHE A 280 -12.80 16.03 11.02
N ARG A 281 -12.66 16.90 10.02
CA ARG A 281 -13.26 18.23 9.95
C ARG A 281 -14.22 18.30 8.76
N PRO A 282 -15.29 19.11 8.84
CA PRO A 282 -16.19 19.30 7.71
C PRO A 282 -15.43 19.80 6.46
N GLY A 283 -15.68 19.16 5.33
CA GLY A 283 -15.03 19.47 4.06
C GLY A 283 -15.29 18.40 3.01
N PRO A 284 -14.71 18.52 1.81
CA PRO A 284 -14.82 17.52 0.76
C PRO A 284 -14.20 16.18 1.21
N ALA A 285 -14.93 15.09 1.05
CA ALA A 285 -14.43 13.75 1.34
C ALA A 285 -15.00 12.78 0.30
N GLU A 286 -14.26 12.59 -0.79
CA GLU A 286 -14.73 11.86 -1.96
C GLU A 286 -13.93 10.57 -2.15
N ILE A 287 -14.64 9.45 -2.28
CA ILE A 287 -14.10 8.14 -2.63
C ILE A 287 -14.83 7.71 -3.90
N CYS A 288 -14.26 8.02 -5.07
CA CYS A 288 -15.00 7.92 -6.33
C CYS A 288 -14.23 7.27 -7.47
N GLY A 289 -14.89 6.42 -8.27
CA GLY A 289 -14.28 5.85 -9.47
C GLY A 289 -13.21 4.79 -9.19
N ASN A 290 -13.13 4.22 -7.98
CA ASN A 290 -12.16 3.19 -7.65
C ASN A 290 -12.66 1.80 -8.05
N VAL A 291 -11.73 0.90 -8.34
CA VAL A 291 -12.00 -0.53 -8.49
C VAL A 291 -11.50 -1.25 -7.25
N ILE A 292 -12.44 -1.65 -6.39
CA ILE A 292 -12.16 -2.33 -5.13
C ILE A 292 -12.55 -3.79 -5.33
N SER A 293 -11.55 -4.66 -5.52
CA SER A 293 -11.82 -6.03 -5.99
C SER A 293 -11.04 -7.13 -5.30
N CYS A 294 -11.66 -8.29 -5.12
CA CYS A 294 -11.00 -9.49 -4.57
C CYS A 294 -10.29 -9.27 -3.22
N ASN A 295 -10.73 -8.29 -2.42
CA ASN A 295 -10.25 -8.09 -1.05
C ASN A 295 -11.03 -9.02 -0.10
N ASN A 296 -10.47 -9.35 1.07
CA ASN A 296 -11.26 -10.11 2.06
C ASN A 296 -12.43 -9.26 2.58
N THR A 297 -12.19 -7.96 2.82
CA THR A 297 -13.22 -6.95 3.04
C THR A 297 -12.96 -5.79 2.10
N ALA A 298 -13.97 -5.30 1.38
CA ALA A 298 -13.80 -4.19 0.45
C ALA A 298 -13.48 -2.89 1.20
N MET A 299 -14.28 -2.60 2.22
CA MET A 299 -14.10 -1.42 3.06
C MET A 299 -14.57 -1.67 4.49
N GLU A 300 -13.75 -1.27 5.45
CA GLU A 300 -14.06 -1.25 6.88
C GLU A 300 -14.14 0.21 7.34
N VAL A 301 -15.30 0.60 7.89
CA VAL A 301 -15.58 1.99 8.26
C VAL A 301 -16.04 2.06 9.71
N LEU A 302 -15.43 2.90 10.53
CA LEU A 302 -15.95 3.16 11.86
C LEU A 302 -17.19 4.08 11.77
N PRO A 303 -18.25 3.86 12.56
CA PRO A 303 -19.47 4.69 12.51
C PRO A 303 -19.29 6.19 12.82
N ASN A 304 -18.13 6.61 13.31
CA ASN A 304 -17.76 8.02 13.48
C ASN A 304 -17.30 8.70 12.18
N ALA A 305 -16.87 7.93 11.17
CA ALA A 305 -16.53 8.44 9.85
C ALA A 305 -17.81 8.80 9.08
N LYS A 306 -18.14 10.09 9.05
CA LYS A 306 -19.41 10.63 8.53
C LYS A 306 -19.16 11.71 7.50
N GLY A 307 -20.07 11.87 6.54
CA GLY A 307 -19.99 12.91 5.51
C GLY A 307 -19.12 12.53 4.31
N ASN A 308 -18.76 11.25 4.16
CA ASN A 308 -18.13 10.75 2.94
C ASN A 308 -19.13 10.69 1.78
N VAL A 309 -18.65 10.96 0.57
CA VAL A 309 -19.32 10.63 -0.68
C VAL A 309 -18.58 9.46 -1.33
N ILE A 310 -19.21 8.30 -1.35
CA ILE A 310 -18.69 7.04 -1.89
C ILE A 310 -19.53 6.68 -3.11
N ALA A 311 -19.11 7.10 -4.30
CA ALA A 311 -19.92 6.99 -5.51
C ALA A 311 -19.09 6.56 -6.72
N ASP A 312 -19.72 6.03 -7.77
CA ASP A 312 -19.04 5.66 -9.01
C ASP A 312 -17.93 4.59 -8.85
N ASN A 313 -17.87 3.88 -7.72
CA ASN A 313 -16.89 2.80 -7.50
C ASN A 313 -17.41 1.46 -8.03
N ALA A 314 -16.49 0.55 -8.34
CA ALA A 314 -16.80 -0.85 -8.62
C ALA A 314 -16.33 -1.74 -7.46
N PHE A 315 -17.29 -2.22 -6.66
CA PHE A 315 -17.09 -3.25 -5.65
C PHE A 315 -17.29 -4.62 -6.29
N PHE A 316 -16.19 -5.32 -6.57
CA PHE A 316 -16.22 -6.52 -7.42
C PHE A 316 -15.55 -7.73 -6.75
N ASP A 317 -16.29 -8.81 -6.52
CA ASP A 317 -15.79 -10.09 -5.98
C ASP A 317 -15.00 -9.94 -4.67
N ASN A 318 -15.37 -8.99 -3.81
CA ASN A 318 -14.85 -8.95 -2.45
C ASN A 318 -15.57 -9.99 -1.59
N LEU A 319 -14.86 -10.62 -0.65
CA LEU A 319 -15.46 -11.62 0.22
C LEU A 319 -16.51 -11.00 1.16
N ARG A 320 -16.27 -9.78 1.65
CA ARG A 320 -17.24 -8.88 2.30
C ARG A 320 -17.19 -7.54 1.59
N THR A 321 -18.33 -6.86 1.46
CA THR A 321 -18.40 -5.52 0.84
C THR A 321 -17.98 -4.44 1.84
N VAL A 322 -18.88 -3.51 2.19
CA VAL A 322 -18.63 -2.45 3.16
C VAL A 322 -19.17 -2.88 4.52
N THR A 323 -18.31 -2.88 5.54
CA THR A 323 -18.62 -3.40 6.87
C THR A 323 -18.37 -2.32 7.94
N PRO A 324 -19.32 -2.07 8.85
CA PRO A 324 -19.11 -1.14 9.95
C PRO A 324 -18.22 -1.80 11.01
N LEU A 325 -17.24 -1.08 11.54
CA LEU A 325 -16.39 -1.55 12.63
C LEU A 325 -16.98 -1.15 13.98
N GLY A 326 -17.59 -2.12 14.65
CA GLY A 326 -18.24 -1.93 15.95
C GLY A 326 -19.75 -1.74 15.83
N ARG A 327 -20.39 -1.20 16.88
CA ARG A 327 -21.84 -0.97 16.89
C ARG A 327 -22.16 0.34 16.17
N GLY A 328 -23.02 0.28 15.16
CA GLY A 328 -23.55 1.46 14.46
C GLY A 328 -23.84 1.17 13.00
N ASP A 329 -24.34 2.20 12.32
CA ASP A 329 -24.59 2.22 10.89
C ASP A 329 -23.65 3.23 10.18
N LEU A 330 -23.77 3.30 8.87
CA LEU A 330 -23.02 4.19 7.99
C LEU A 330 -23.94 5.13 7.19
N TYR A 331 -25.20 5.33 7.61
CA TYR A 331 -26.18 6.19 6.90
C TYR A 331 -25.80 7.67 6.87
N SER A 332 -24.85 8.07 7.72
CA SER A 332 -24.29 9.42 7.70
C SER A 332 -23.28 9.63 6.56
N ASN A 333 -23.07 8.65 5.68
CA ASN A 333 -22.30 8.76 4.46
C ASN A 333 -23.23 8.60 3.25
N ALA A 334 -22.92 9.28 2.16
CA ALA A 334 -23.64 9.14 0.90
C ALA A 334 -22.97 8.07 0.04
N PHE A 335 -23.73 7.06 -0.38
CA PHE A 335 -23.27 6.02 -1.31
C PHE A 335 -23.66 6.31 -2.77
N SER A 336 -24.09 7.52 -3.05
CA SER A 336 -24.43 8.02 -4.37
C SER A 336 -24.16 9.52 -4.46
N ARG A 337 -24.04 10.04 -5.67
CA ARG A 337 -23.97 11.47 -5.97
C ARG A 337 -24.95 11.81 -7.08
N GLY A 338 -26.10 12.38 -6.72
CA GLY A 338 -27.23 12.44 -7.64
C GLY A 338 -27.60 11.02 -8.09
N GLU A 339 -27.86 10.83 -9.37
CA GLU A 339 -28.17 9.53 -9.98
C GLU A 339 -26.91 8.65 -10.26
N GLY A 340 -25.75 9.00 -9.70
CA GLY A 340 -24.51 8.23 -9.83
C GLY A 340 -24.16 7.45 -8.57
N GLY A 341 -24.62 6.20 -8.42
CA GLY A 341 -24.22 5.30 -7.34
C GLY A 341 -23.03 4.41 -7.69
N ASN A 342 -22.84 3.33 -6.93
CA ASN A 342 -21.75 2.37 -7.12
C ASN A 342 -22.22 1.12 -7.87
N TYR A 343 -21.28 0.42 -8.49
CA TYR A 343 -21.49 -0.95 -8.96
C TYR A 343 -21.17 -1.95 -7.86
N TRP A 344 -22.06 -2.90 -7.64
CA TRP A 344 -21.93 -3.96 -6.64
C TRP A 344 -22.09 -5.33 -7.30
N SER A 345 -21.08 -6.20 -7.21
CA SER A 345 -21.14 -7.53 -7.83
C SER A 345 -22.22 -8.46 -7.27
N ASP A 346 -22.76 -8.14 -6.09
CA ASP A 346 -23.84 -8.86 -5.39
C ASP A 346 -25.20 -8.15 -5.48
N TYR A 347 -25.33 -7.10 -6.30
CA TYR A 347 -26.62 -6.48 -6.60
C TYR A 347 -27.48 -7.43 -7.46
N ILE A 348 -28.73 -7.64 -7.04
CA ILE A 348 -29.69 -8.59 -7.67
C ILE A 348 -30.91 -7.84 -8.26
N GLY A 349 -30.87 -6.50 -8.33
CA GLY A 349 -31.95 -5.75 -8.96
C GLY A 349 -31.91 -5.81 -10.48
N TYR A 350 -32.91 -5.19 -11.11
CA TYR A 350 -33.05 -5.07 -12.55
C TYR A 350 -33.08 -3.59 -12.96
N ASP A 351 -32.92 -3.35 -14.25
CA ASP A 351 -32.87 -2.05 -14.92
C ASP A 351 -33.92 -2.11 -16.04
N GLU A 352 -35.10 -1.52 -15.80
CA GLU A 352 -36.26 -1.66 -16.69
C GLU A 352 -36.17 -0.74 -17.89
N ASP A 353 -35.72 0.50 -17.67
CA ASP A 353 -35.63 1.53 -18.71
C ASP A 353 -34.30 1.53 -19.49
N GLY A 354 -33.31 0.76 -19.01
CA GLY A 354 -32.03 0.52 -19.68
C GLY A 354 -30.99 1.62 -19.47
N ASP A 355 -31.18 2.52 -18.51
CA ASP A 355 -30.31 3.66 -18.24
C ASP A 355 -29.00 3.28 -17.50
N GLY A 356 -28.90 2.03 -17.02
CA GLY A 356 -27.74 1.48 -16.32
C GLY A 356 -27.78 1.68 -14.79
N ILE A 357 -28.87 2.20 -14.26
CA ILE A 357 -29.20 2.33 -12.83
C ILE A 357 -30.23 1.26 -12.49
N GLY A 358 -30.15 0.71 -11.28
CA GLY A 358 -31.06 -0.30 -10.82
C GLY A 358 -32.34 0.29 -10.22
N GLU A 359 -33.49 -0.30 -10.54
CA GLU A 359 -34.81 0.12 -10.04
C GLU A 359 -34.97 -0.07 -8.52
N TRP A 360 -34.15 -0.94 -7.94
CA TRP A 360 -34.13 -1.19 -6.50
C TRP A 360 -32.88 -0.61 -5.87
N VAL A 361 -33.03 0.00 -4.70
CA VAL A 361 -31.88 0.42 -3.90
C VAL A 361 -30.99 -0.78 -3.55
N HIS A 362 -29.69 -0.55 -3.42
CA HIS A 362 -28.79 -1.55 -2.85
C HIS A 362 -28.68 -1.33 -1.34
N GLU A 363 -29.16 -2.32 -0.59
CA GLU A 363 -29.00 -2.43 0.85
C GLU A 363 -28.29 -3.77 1.14
N PRO A 364 -27.15 -3.78 1.85
CA PRO A 364 -26.45 -5.01 2.16
C PRO A 364 -27.30 -5.88 3.07
N VAL A 365 -27.78 -7.01 2.55
CA VAL A 365 -28.45 -8.05 3.34
C VAL A 365 -27.47 -9.19 3.52
N ALA A 366 -26.84 -9.25 4.69
CA ALA A 366 -25.84 -10.28 4.99
C ALA A 366 -26.14 -10.95 6.34
N LEU A 367 -27.33 -11.55 6.47
CA LEU A 367 -27.72 -12.30 7.67
C LEU A 367 -26.69 -13.39 7.99
N PHE A 368 -26.20 -14.08 6.96
CA PHE A 368 -25.17 -15.09 7.16
C PHE A 368 -23.85 -14.51 7.69
N SER A 369 -23.48 -13.30 7.28
CA SER A 369 -22.30 -12.62 7.83
C SER A 369 -22.46 -12.30 9.32
N GLU A 370 -23.64 -11.84 9.75
CA GLU A 370 -23.95 -11.63 11.17
C GLU A 370 -23.88 -12.96 11.96
N LEU A 371 -24.36 -14.07 11.37
CA LEU A 371 -24.24 -15.39 12.00
C LEU A 371 -22.79 -15.83 12.16
N ILE A 372 -21.91 -15.58 11.18
CA ILE A 372 -20.47 -15.87 11.29
C ILE A 372 -19.82 -15.05 12.41
N GLU A 373 -20.23 -13.79 12.61
CA GLU A 373 -19.70 -12.98 13.70
C GLU A 373 -20.05 -13.54 15.08
N ARG A 374 -21.26 -14.12 15.22
CA ARG A 374 -21.70 -14.75 16.47
C ARG A 374 -21.11 -16.14 16.67
N GLU A 375 -20.97 -16.92 15.60
CA GLU A 375 -20.40 -18.27 15.60
C GLU A 375 -19.40 -18.44 14.44
N PRO A 376 -18.10 -18.14 14.67
CA PRO A 376 -17.07 -18.18 13.63
C PRO A 376 -16.94 -19.53 12.93
N ARG A 377 -17.36 -20.64 13.56
CA ARG A 377 -17.34 -21.98 12.93
C ARG A 377 -18.25 -22.08 11.71
N LEU A 378 -19.27 -21.24 11.60
CA LEU A 378 -20.15 -21.18 10.43
C LEU A 378 -19.42 -20.72 9.17
N ALA A 379 -18.22 -20.14 9.28
CA ALA A 379 -17.41 -19.77 8.13
C ALA A 379 -17.09 -20.93 7.18
N VAL A 380 -17.18 -22.19 7.65
CA VAL A 380 -17.03 -23.39 6.80
C VAL A 380 -18.14 -23.52 5.74
N LEU A 381 -19.31 -22.91 5.98
CA LEU A 381 -20.45 -22.93 5.07
C LEU A 381 -20.42 -21.78 4.06
N ARG A 382 -19.34 -21.00 4.03
CA ARG A 382 -19.18 -19.90 3.08
C ARG A 382 -19.03 -20.45 1.66
N PHE A 383 -19.68 -19.78 0.71
CA PHE A 383 -19.89 -20.18 -0.67
C PHE A 383 -20.69 -21.48 -0.86
N SER A 384 -21.37 -21.97 0.18
CA SER A 384 -22.24 -23.15 0.08
C SER A 384 -23.68 -22.76 -0.28
N PRO A 385 -24.49 -23.71 -0.76
CA PRO A 385 -25.93 -23.51 -0.93
C PRO A 385 -26.65 -23.09 0.37
N ALA A 386 -26.09 -23.41 1.55
CA ALA A 386 -26.68 -23.03 2.83
C ALA A 386 -26.59 -21.53 3.10
N GLU A 387 -25.47 -20.88 2.74
CA GLU A 387 -25.34 -19.42 2.81
C GLU A 387 -26.37 -18.75 1.90
N GLN A 388 -26.46 -19.19 0.65
CA GLN A 388 -27.44 -18.66 -0.32
C GLN A 388 -28.88 -18.78 0.18
N ALA A 389 -29.23 -19.91 0.80
CA ALA A 389 -30.56 -20.12 1.37
C ALA A 389 -30.84 -19.18 2.55
N ILE A 390 -29.86 -18.98 3.46
CA ILE A 390 -30.00 -18.08 4.61
C ILE A 390 -30.20 -16.64 4.14
N ASP A 391 -29.37 -16.16 3.23
CA ASP A 391 -29.49 -14.78 2.72
C ASP A 391 -30.74 -14.60 1.86
N PHE A 392 -31.19 -15.62 1.13
CA PHE A 392 -32.48 -15.59 0.43
C PHE A 392 -33.66 -15.43 1.42
N VAL A 393 -33.66 -16.20 2.51
CA VAL A 393 -34.70 -16.09 3.55
C VAL A 393 -34.69 -14.70 4.21
N ALA A 394 -33.51 -14.16 4.51
CA ALA A 394 -33.38 -12.81 5.04
C ALA A 394 -33.98 -11.76 4.08
N ARG A 395 -33.75 -11.92 2.77
CA ARG A 395 -34.35 -11.03 1.75
C ARG A 395 -35.86 -11.20 1.66
N ALA A 396 -36.38 -12.42 1.71
CA ALA A 396 -37.81 -12.71 1.57
C ALA A 396 -38.65 -12.32 2.81
N ILE A 397 -38.07 -12.36 4.01
CA ILE A 397 -38.77 -12.12 5.28
C ILE A 397 -38.19 -10.87 5.97
N PRO A 398 -38.84 -9.69 5.86
CA PRO A 398 -38.34 -8.45 6.45
C PRO A 398 -38.01 -8.53 7.95
N ALA A 399 -38.74 -9.34 8.73
CA ALA A 399 -38.50 -9.54 10.16
C ALA A 399 -37.17 -10.26 10.49
N MET A 400 -36.57 -10.93 9.50
CA MET A 400 -35.29 -11.63 9.62
C MET A 400 -34.12 -10.81 9.07
N ARG A 401 -34.38 -9.62 8.51
CA ARG A 401 -33.33 -8.76 7.98
C ARG A 401 -32.52 -8.19 9.14
N PRO A 402 -31.18 -8.30 9.10
CA PRO A 402 -30.32 -7.46 9.92
C PRO A 402 -30.68 -5.99 9.68
N GLY A 403 -30.48 -5.13 10.67
CA GLY A 403 -30.61 -3.69 10.45
C GLY A 403 -29.67 -3.25 9.32
N GLY A 404 -30.17 -2.50 8.34
CA GLY A 404 -29.36 -2.02 7.24
C GLY A 404 -28.18 -1.18 7.73
N VAL A 405 -27.03 -1.35 7.09
CA VAL A 405 -25.78 -0.63 7.43
C VAL A 405 -25.70 0.68 6.65
N PHE A 406 -26.07 0.66 5.39
CA PHE A 406 -26.12 1.82 4.50
C PHE A 406 -27.06 1.52 3.33
N VAL A 407 -27.39 2.54 2.55
CA VAL A 407 -28.18 2.41 1.32
C VAL A 407 -27.48 3.16 0.20
N ASP A 408 -27.37 2.51 -0.95
CA ASP A 408 -27.09 3.15 -2.24
C ASP A 408 -28.39 3.23 -3.02
N GLU A 409 -28.89 4.45 -3.22
CA GLU A 409 -30.18 4.71 -3.88
C GLU A 409 -30.14 4.51 -5.40
N PHE A 410 -28.95 4.57 -6.01
CA PHE A 410 -28.78 4.55 -7.46
C PHE A 410 -27.70 3.52 -7.88
N PRO A 411 -27.85 2.24 -7.48
CA PRO A 411 -26.84 1.24 -7.76
C PRO A 411 -26.72 1.02 -9.27
N ARG A 412 -25.49 0.90 -9.76
CA ARG A 412 -25.23 0.66 -11.18
C ARG A 412 -25.41 -0.82 -11.51
N THR A 413 -26.14 -1.12 -12.58
CA THR A 413 -26.36 -2.51 -13.06
C THR A 413 -25.25 -3.02 -13.95
N ARG A 414 -24.42 -2.12 -14.48
CA ARG A 414 -23.29 -2.45 -15.36
C ARG A 414 -21.98 -1.99 -14.75
N LEU A 415 -20.97 -2.84 -14.89
CA LEU A 415 -19.61 -2.51 -14.50
C LEU A 415 -19.12 -1.32 -15.36
N PRO A 416 -18.58 -0.24 -14.75
CA PRO A 416 -18.02 0.87 -15.52
C PRO A 416 -16.93 0.41 -16.50
N THR A 417 -16.84 1.04 -17.67
CA THR A 417 -15.88 0.61 -18.72
C THR A 417 -14.43 0.70 -18.25
N ASP A 418 -14.07 1.76 -17.54
CA ASP A 418 -12.73 1.92 -16.96
C ASP A 418 -12.41 0.83 -15.93
N ALA A 419 -13.42 0.44 -15.14
CA ALA A 419 -13.29 -0.66 -14.19
C ALA A 419 -13.06 -2.00 -14.91
N THR A 420 -13.75 -2.23 -16.03
CA THR A 420 -13.55 -3.41 -16.88
C THR A 420 -12.11 -3.48 -17.41
N ALA A 421 -11.57 -2.37 -17.90
CA ALA A 421 -10.18 -2.29 -18.36
C ALA A 421 -9.18 -2.59 -17.25
N ALA A 422 -9.39 -2.01 -16.06
CA ALA A 422 -8.53 -2.24 -14.89
C ALA A 422 -8.51 -3.71 -14.44
N LEU A 423 -9.68 -4.38 -14.41
CA LEU A 423 -9.79 -5.78 -14.03
C LEU A 423 -9.18 -6.73 -15.06
N THR A 424 -9.23 -6.38 -16.35
CA THR A 424 -8.69 -7.21 -17.44
C THR A 424 -7.18 -7.04 -17.63
N ALA A 425 -6.64 -5.82 -17.49
CA ALA A 425 -5.20 -5.57 -17.53
C ALA A 425 -4.42 -6.40 -16.49
N GLY A 426 -5.04 -6.65 -15.32
CA GLY A 426 -4.48 -7.49 -14.27
C GLY A 426 -4.48 -9.00 -14.55
N ARG A 427 -5.25 -9.49 -15.53
CA ARG A 427 -5.34 -10.92 -15.91
C ARG A 427 -4.33 -11.32 -16.99
N VAL A 428 -3.90 -10.39 -17.84
CA VAL A 428 -3.01 -10.69 -18.99
C VAL A 428 -1.58 -11.08 -18.56
N GLY A 429 -1.20 -10.83 -17.30
CA GLY A 429 0.11 -11.25 -16.76
C GLY A 429 0.18 -12.63 -16.12
N ARG A 430 -0.90 -13.45 -16.09
CA ARG A 430 -0.93 -14.61 -15.16
C ARG A 430 -1.73 -15.86 -15.53
N ALA A 431 -2.19 -16.04 -16.76
CA ALA A 431 -2.81 -17.31 -17.15
C ALA A 431 -1.77 -18.26 -17.75
N SER A 432 -1.24 -19.22 -16.98
CA SER A 432 -0.82 -20.49 -17.56
C SER A 432 -2.08 -21.29 -17.92
N GLU A 433 -2.11 -21.85 -19.13
CA GLU A 433 -3.27 -22.56 -19.71
C GLU A 433 -3.80 -23.72 -18.83
N GLU A 434 -3.00 -24.22 -17.90
CA GLU A 434 -3.33 -25.38 -17.05
C GLU A 434 -4.47 -25.08 -16.04
N GLY A 435 -4.57 -23.86 -15.52
CA GLY A 435 -5.60 -23.48 -14.54
C GLY A 435 -7.01 -23.42 -15.14
N PHE A 436 -7.13 -23.00 -16.40
CA PHE A 436 -8.42 -22.92 -17.10
C PHE A 436 -8.96 -24.30 -17.50
N SER A 437 -8.09 -25.27 -17.73
CA SER A 437 -8.47 -26.66 -18.06
C SER A 437 -9.17 -27.34 -16.88
N ALA A 438 -8.63 -27.20 -15.67
CA ALA A 438 -9.19 -27.81 -14.47
C ALA A 438 -10.56 -27.23 -14.08
N VAL A 439 -10.74 -25.92 -14.21
CA VAL A 439 -12.03 -25.24 -13.93
C VAL A 439 -13.08 -25.62 -14.97
N ARG A 440 -12.72 -25.73 -16.26
CA ARG A 440 -13.63 -26.21 -17.31
C ARG A 440 -14.04 -27.66 -17.11
N ALA A 441 -13.12 -28.53 -16.69
CA ALA A 441 -13.43 -29.93 -16.38
C ALA A 441 -14.37 -30.05 -15.17
N ALA A 442 -14.17 -29.24 -14.13
CA ALA A 442 -15.05 -29.22 -12.96
C ALA A 442 -16.47 -28.71 -13.28
N LEU A 443 -16.60 -27.66 -14.10
CA LEU A 443 -17.89 -27.14 -14.54
C LEU A 443 -18.63 -28.12 -15.47
N ALA A 444 -17.92 -28.83 -16.34
CA ALA A 444 -18.50 -29.87 -17.18
C ALA A 444 -19.00 -31.07 -16.34
N ALA A 445 -18.23 -31.50 -15.33
CA ALA A 445 -18.64 -32.56 -14.41
C ALA A 445 -19.87 -32.16 -13.57
N PHE A 446 -19.94 -30.90 -13.13
CA PHE A 446 -21.09 -30.38 -12.40
C PHE A 446 -22.35 -30.30 -13.28
N ALA A 447 -22.22 -29.85 -14.53
CA ALA A 447 -23.34 -29.83 -15.48
C ALA A 447 -23.87 -31.26 -15.77
N LEU A 448 -22.98 -32.25 -15.91
CA LEU A 448 -23.35 -33.66 -16.07
C LEU A 448 -24.10 -34.22 -14.84
N LEU A 449 -23.70 -33.83 -13.63
CA LEU A 449 -24.40 -34.22 -12.40
C LEU A 449 -25.80 -33.61 -12.29
N VAL A 450 -25.96 -32.34 -12.67
CA VAL A 450 -27.26 -31.65 -12.66
C VAL A 450 -28.21 -32.25 -13.70
N VAL A 451 -27.72 -32.55 -14.91
CA VAL A 451 -28.53 -33.21 -15.96
C VAL A 451 -28.93 -34.62 -15.53
N SER A 452 -28.04 -35.36 -14.86
CA SER A 452 -28.33 -36.71 -14.35
C SER A 452 -29.37 -36.69 -13.22
N ALA A 453 -29.30 -35.70 -12.33
CA ALA A 453 -30.28 -35.52 -11.25
C ALA A 453 -31.67 -35.12 -11.78
N LEU A 454 -31.73 -34.26 -12.81
CA LEU A 454 -32.99 -33.88 -13.46
C LEU A 454 -33.60 -35.04 -14.25
N ALA A 455 -32.79 -35.88 -14.91
CA ALA A 455 -33.26 -37.09 -15.60
C ALA A 455 -33.83 -38.14 -14.62
N ALA A 456 -33.24 -38.27 -13.43
CA ALA A 456 -33.75 -39.15 -12.38
C ALA A 456 -35.10 -38.69 -11.79
N LEU A 457 -35.35 -37.38 -11.77
CA LEU A 457 -36.62 -36.78 -11.33
C LEU A 457 -37.73 -36.88 -12.41
N GLY A 458 -37.37 -36.88 -13.69
CA GLY A 458 -38.32 -37.02 -14.80
C GLY A 458 -38.75 -38.46 -15.12
N GLY A 459 -38.11 -39.48 -14.54
CA GLY A 459 -38.46 -40.90 -14.71
C GLY A 459 -39.46 -41.45 -13.68
N MET A 460 -39.93 -40.60 -12.77
CA MET A 460 -40.97 -40.93 -11.78
C MET A 460 -42.27 -40.18 -12.10
N SER A 461 -42.92 -40.56 -13.20
CA SER A 461 -44.29 -40.14 -13.53
C SER A 461 -45.08 -41.33 -14.06
#